data_AF-A0A526RU53-F1
#
_entry.id   AF-A0A526RU53-F1
#
_cell.length_a   1.000
_cell.length_b   1.000
_cell.length_c   1.000
_cell.angle_alpha   90.00
_cell.angle_beta   90.00
_cell.angle_gamma   90.00
#
_symmetry.space_group_name_H-M   'P 1'
#
loop_
_entity.id
_entity.type
_entity.pdbx_description
1 polymer ?
#
loop_
_entity_poly.entity_id
_entity_poly.type
_entity_poly.pdbx_seq_one_letter_code
_entity_poly.pdbx_strand_id
1 'polypeptide(L)'
;MTIGWSLVPSKHIERPLTTDEQDCILHALSTARHKGRDGMYPFKTNPEDTQWIEKARALKEVFAERARQVDAAGGWPHENWQDIIDGGFLKLGVPKEYGGYANEDAGFSNVCHAVVEIFASACGSTGWIIQNQYHCFG
;
A
#
# COMPACT_ATOMS: atom_id res chain seq x y z
N MET A 1 30.12 -3.97 36.66
CA MET A 1 28.94 -4.85 36.49
C MET A 1 28.56 -4.83 35.03
N THR A 2 28.95 -5.86 34.29
CA THR A 2 28.68 -6.01 32.86
C THR A 2 27.72 -7.20 32.74
N ILE A 3 26.50 -6.95 32.28
CA ILE A 3 25.47 -7.99 32.14
C ILE A 3 25.71 -8.62 30.77
N GLY A 4 26.27 -9.83 30.75
CA GLY A 4 26.52 -10.58 29.52
C GLY A 4 25.21 -11.11 28.94
N TRP A 5 24.87 -10.67 27.73
CA TRP A 5 23.81 -11.28 26.93
C TRP A 5 24.35 -12.57 26.30
N SER A 6 24.04 -13.72 26.90
CA SER A 6 24.28 -15.01 26.24
C SER A 6 23.22 -15.22 25.15
N LEU A 7 23.65 -15.20 23.90
CA LEU A 7 22.88 -15.63 22.73
C LEU A 7 22.33 -17.06 22.96
N VAL A 8 21.00 -17.19 23.01
CA VAL A 8 20.34 -18.50 22.93
C VAL A 8 20.42 -18.97 21.47
N PRO A 9 20.97 -20.16 21.16
CA PRO A 9 21.00 -20.65 19.79
C PRO A 9 19.58 -21.04 19.37
N SER A 10 19.04 -20.37 18.35
CA SER A 10 17.82 -20.81 17.66
C SER A 10 18.09 -22.16 16.99
N LYS A 11 17.64 -23.24 17.61
CA LYS A 11 17.49 -24.52 16.91
C LYS A 11 16.26 -24.38 16.03
N HIS A 12 16.46 -24.19 14.73
CA HIS A 12 15.40 -24.40 13.74
C HIS A 12 15.00 -25.88 13.81
N ILE A 13 13.86 -26.16 14.45
CA ILE A 13 13.25 -27.48 14.48
C ILE A 13 12.34 -27.56 13.24
N GLU A 14 12.80 -28.23 12.20
CA GLU A 14 11.95 -28.66 11.08
C GLU A 14 11.02 -29.78 11.56
N ARG A 15 9.99 -29.42 12.33
CA ARG A 15 8.89 -30.33 12.65
C ARG A 15 7.87 -30.29 11.50
N PRO A 16 7.40 -31.44 11.00
CA PRO A 16 6.29 -31.45 10.04
C PRO A 16 5.05 -30.77 10.65
N LEU A 17 4.39 -29.95 9.83
CA LEU A 17 3.20 -29.21 10.23
C LEU A 17 2.11 -30.19 10.70
N THR A 18 1.46 -29.87 11.81
CA THR A 18 0.30 -30.62 12.29
C THR A 18 -0.86 -30.47 11.30
N THR A 19 -1.85 -31.36 11.38
CA THR A 19 -3.07 -31.27 10.59
C THR A 19 -3.78 -29.93 10.80
N ASP A 20 -3.83 -29.43 12.04
CA ASP A 20 -4.43 -28.12 12.35
C ASP A 20 -3.65 -26.95 11.72
N GLU A 21 -2.32 -27.03 11.70
CA GLU A 21 -1.46 -26.03 11.03
C GLU A 21 -1.68 -26.05 9.51
N GLN A 22 -1.83 -27.24 8.92
CA GLN A 22 -2.14 -27.42 7.49
C GLN A 22 -3.56 -26.90 7.16
N ASP A 23 -4.55 -27.17 8.00
CA ASP A 23 -5.93 -26.74 7.82
C ASP A 23 -6.09 -25.22 7.97
N CYS A 24 -5.34 -24.60 8.89
CA CYS A 24 -5.28 -23.14 9.00
C CYS A 24 -4.70 -22.49 7.73
N ILE A 25 -3.64 -23.08 7.17
CA ILE A 25 -3.04 -22.62 5.91
C ILE A 25 -4.01 -22.81 4.75
N LEU A 26 -4.66 -23.97 4.65
CA LEU A 26 -5.65 -24.24 3.61
C LEU A 26 -6.87 -23.31 3.72
N HIS A 27 -7.34 -23.03 4.93
CA HIS A 27 -8.40 -22.05 5.18
C HIS A 27 -7.95 -20.65 4.74
N ALA A 28 -6.76 -20.19 5.14
CA ALA A 28 -6.19 -18.90 4.72
C ALA A 28 -6.02 -18.80 3.18
N LEU A 29 -5.62 -19.89 2.53
CA LEU A 29 -5.50 -19.96 1.07
C LEU A 29 -6.88 -20.02 0.38
N SER A 30 -7.89 -20.57 1.04
CA SER A 30 -9.26 -20.64 0.52
C SER A 30 -10.00 -19.29 0.60
N THR A 31 -9.78 -18.51 1.67
CA THR A 31 -10.34 -17.16 1.81
C THR A 31 -9.65 -16.17 0.88
N ALA A 32 -8.38 -16.40 0.55
CA ALA A 32 -7.68 -15.71 -0.53
C ALA A 32 -8.30 -15.96 -1.92
N ARG A 33 -9.18 -16.95 -2.05
CA ARG A 33 -9.86 -17.33 -3.31
C ARG A 33 -11.25 -16.70 -3.46
N HIS A 34 -11.51 -15.53 -2.86
CA HIS A 34 -12.55 -14.65 -3.40
C HIS A 34 -12.05 -14.05 -4.72
N LYS A 35 -12.17 -14.85 -5.79
CA LYS A 35 -11.92 -14.41 -7.17
C LYS A 35 -12.92 -13.33 -7.56
N GLY A 36 -12.51 -12.07 -7.44
CA GLY A 36 -13.04 -11.00 -8.28
C GLY A 36 -12.86 -11.41 -9.73
N ARG A 37 -13.96 -11.52 -10.48
CA ARG A 37 -13.90 -11.48 -11.94
C ARG A 37 -13.59 -10.02 -12.25
N ASP A 38 -12.38 -9.75 -12.74
CA ASP A 38 -11.68 -8.47 -12.93
C ASP A 38 -10.88 -7.92 -11.72
N GLY A 39 -9.55 -7.94 -11.86
CA GLY A 39 -8.66 -6.95 -11.24
C GLY A 39 -7.91 -7.37 -9.97
N MET A 40 -6.66 -6.92 -9.87
CA MET A 40 -5.63 -7.20 -8.83
C MET A 40 -6.05 -6.94 -7.36
N TYR A 41 -7.14 -6.22 -7.08
CA TYR A 41 -7.45 -5.66 -5.76
C TYR A 41 -8.76 -6.21 -5.15
N PRO A 42 -8.89 -6.30 -3.82
CA PRO A 42 -10.05 -6.92 -3.16
C PRO A 42 -11.32 -6.04 -3.11
N PHE A 43 -11.36 -4.92 -3.84
CA PHE A 43 -12.47 -3.97 -3.88
C PHE A 43 -12.95 -3.71 -5.31
N LYS A 44 -14.20 -3.26 -5.45
CA LYS A 44 -14.79 -2.91 -6.75
C LYS A 44 -14.05 -1.71 -7.35
N THR A 45 -13.57 -1.88 -8.58
CA THR A 45 -13.00 -0.82 -9.41
C THR A 45 -13.96 -0.45 -10.54
N ASN A 46 -13.88 0.79 -11.02
CA ASN A 46 -14.55 1.29 -12.22
C ASN A 46 -13.53 1.35 -13.38
N PRO A 47 -13.91 1.18 -14.66
CA PRO A 47 -13.07 1.49 -15.81
C PRO A 47 -12.26 2.80 -15.73
N GLU A 48 -12.84 3.85 -15.13
CA GLU A 48 -12.16 5.13 -14.93
C GLU A 48 -10.99 5.05 -13.92
N ASP A 49 -10.95 4.04 -13.04
CA ASP A 49 -9.91 3.85 -12.03
C ASP A 49 -8.59 3.38 -12.66
N THR A 50 -8.66 2.69 -13.81
CA THR A 50 -7.48 2.17 -14.50
C THR A 50 -6.48 3.27 -14.82
N GLN A 51 -6.94 4.46 -15.21
CA GLN A 51 -6.04 5.58 -15.51
C GLN A 51 -5.20 6.00 -14.29
N TRP A 52 -5.75 5.90 -13.08
CA TRP A 52 -5.08 6.29 -11.84
C TRP A 52 -4.06 5.24 -11.42
N ILE A 53 -4.40 3.97 -11.61
CA ILE A 53 -3.49 2.85 -11.39
C ILE A 53 -2.28 2.96 -12.33
N GLU A 54 -2.50 3.21 -13.62
CA GLU A 54 -1.40 3.34 -14.59
C GLU A 54 -0.53 4.57 -14.32
N LYS A 55 -1.11 5.71 -13.97
CA LYS A 55 -0.34 6.89 -13.51
C LYS A 55 0.49 6.57 -12.27
N ALA A 56 -0.07 5.84 -11.30
CA ALA A 56 0.66 5.45 -10.10
C ALA A 56 1.82 4.50 -10.42
N ARG A 57 1.61 3.54 -11.34
CA ARG A 57 2.68 2.63 -11.81
C ARG A 57 3.81 3.38 -12.50
N ALA A 58 3.50 4.42 -13.28
CA ALA A 58 4.53 5.24 -13.93
C ALA A 58 5.43 5.96 -12.91
N LEU A 59 4.86 6.48 -11.81
CA LEU A 59 5.62 7.13 -10.74
C LEU A 59 6.34 6.15 -9.81
N LYS A 60 5.88 4.89 -9.74
CA LYS A 60 6.47 3.85 -8.88
C LYS A 60 7.97 3.72 -9.11
N GLU A 61 8.41 3.64 -10.37
CA GLU A 61 9.82 3.46 -10.72
C GLU A 61 10.66 4.66 -10.26
N VAL A 62 10.15 5.88 -10.49
CA VAL A 62 10.79 7.13 -10.02
C VAL A 62 10.91 7.15 -8.49
N PHE A 63 9.87 6.72 -7.77
CA PHE A 63 9.89 6.66 -6.32
C PHE A 63 10.85 5.60 -5.79
N ALA A 64 11.00 4.47 -6.49
CA ALA A 64 11.93 3.42 -6.13
C ALA A 64 13.38 3.86 -6.27
N GLU A 65 13.70 4.63 -7.32
CA GLU A 65 15.04 5.22 -7.53
C GLU A 65 15.45 6.13 -6.36
N ARG A 66 14.51 6.94 -5.85
CA ARG A 66 14.76 7.89 -4.75
C ARG A 66 14.66 7.27 -3.36
N ALA A 67 13.97 6.12 -3.21
CA ALA A 67 13.59 5.56 -1.93
C ALA A 67 14.77 5.36 -0.96
N ARG A 68 15.88 4.80 -1.46
CA ARG A 68 17.07 4.53 -0.63
C ARG A 68 17.71 5.80 -0.07
N GLN A 69 17.75 6.88 -0.86
CA GLN A 69 18.32 8.15 -0.41
C GLN A 69 17.45 8.78 0.67
N VAL A 70 16.13 8.79 0.47
CA VAL A 70 15.16 9.32 1.45
C VAL A 70 15.23 8.55 2.77
N ASP A 71 15.27 7.21 2.69
CA ASP A 71 15.36 6.32 3.86
C ASP A 71 16.65 6.56 4.65
N ALA A 72 17.80 6.59 3.95
CA ALA A 72 19.10 6.84 4.59
C ALA A 72 19.19 8.22 5.25
N ALA A 73 18.51 9.23 4.68
CA ALA A 73 18.43 10.57 5.25
C ALA A 73 17.45 10.67 6.43
N GLY A 74 16.57 9.69 6.64
CA GLY A 74 15.47 9.77 7.61
C GLY A 74 14.53 10.96 7.34
N GLY A 75 14.45 11.39 6.08
CA GLY A 75 13.86 12.68 5.68
C GLY A 75 12.48 12.57 5.03
N TRP A 76 11.87 13.73 4.77
CA TRP A 76 10.62 13.83 4.02
C TRP A 76 10.87 13.71 2.51
N PRO A 77 10.11 12.88 1.76
CA PRO A 77 10.28 12.71 0.32
C PRO A 77 9.66 13.88 -0.47
N HIS A 78 10.31 15.06 -0.44
CA HIS A 78 9.81 16.28 -1.06
C HIS A 78 9.50 16.13 -2.56
N GLU A 79 10.41 15.50 -3.32
CA GLU A 79 10.23 15.31 -4.77
C GLU A 79 9.05 14.37 -5.08
N ASN A 80 8.93 13.25 -4.35
CA ASN A 80 7.80 12.34 -4.56
C ASN A 80 6.47 13.02 -4.20
N TRP A 81 6.46 13.85 -3.17
CA TRP A 81 5.27 14.61 -2.80
C TRP A 81 4.87 15.61 -3.89
N GLN A 82 5.85 16.27 -4.53
CA GLN A 82 5.58 17.15 -5.67
C GLN A 82 5.00 16.38 -6.85
N ASP A 83 5.56 15.21 -7.20
CA ASP A 83 5.03 14.36 -8.27
C ASP A 83 3.60 13.89 -7.99
N ILE A 84 3.26 13.65 -6.72
CA ILE A 84 1.89 13.30 -6.28
C ILE A 84 0.93 14.47 -6.51
N ILE A 85 1.35 15.69 -6.17
CA ILE A 85 0.56 16.92 -6.39
C ILE A 85 0.33 17.11 -7.89
N ASP A 86 1.40 17.06 -8.67
CA ASP A 86 1.37 17.31 -10.12
C ASP A 86 0.58 16.20 -10.85
N GLY A 87 0.66 14.97 -10.36
CA GLY A 87 -0.13 13.83 -10.84
C GLY A 87 -1.62 13.91 -10.50
N GLY A 88 -2.03 14.85 -9.63
CA GLY A 88 -3.42 15.08 -9.24
C GLY A 88 -4.00 14.04 -8.28
N PHE A 89 -3.15 13.22 -7.64
CA PHE A 89 -3.59 12.12 -6.77
C PHE A 89 -4.36 12.60 -5.54
N LEU A 90 -4.12 13.84 -5.07
CA LEU A 90 -4.84 14.41 -3.94
C LEU A 90 -6.37 14.47 -4.15
N LYS A 91 -6.82 14.52 -5.41
CA LYS A 91 -8.24 14.55 -5.77
C LYS A 91 -8.97 13.23 -5.47
N LEU A 92 -8.25 12.12 -5.31
CA LEU A 92 -8.84 10.80 -5.11
C LEU A 92 -9.60 10.67 -3.78
N GLY A 93 -9.20 11.44 -2.77
CA GLY A 93 -9.88 11.53 -1.48
C GLY A 93 -10.92 12.66 -1.38
N VAL A 94 -11.18 13.41 -2.46
CA VAL A 94 -12.07 14.59 -2.43
C VAL A 94 -13.40 14.26 -3.12
N PRO A 95 -14.57 14.62 -2.56
CA PRO A 95 -15.86 14.44 -3.21
C PRO A 95 -15.96 15.14 -4.58
N LYS A 96 -16.73 14.55 -5.50
CA LYS A 96 -16.92 15.11 -6.85
C LYS A 96 -17.52 16.52 -6.85
N GLU A 97 -18.40 16.84 -5.90
CA GLU A 97 -18.99 18.18 -5.74
C GLU A 97 -17.96 19.29 -5.48
N TYR A 98 -16.79 18.95 -4.93
CA TYR A 98 -15.66 19.87 -4.73
C TYR A 98 -14.57 19.72 -5.81
N GLY A 99 -14.88 19.06 -6.94
CA GLY A 99 -13.95 18.85 -8.05
C GLY A 99 -12.95 17.69 -7.85
N GLY A 100 -13.25 16.78 -6.92
CA GLY A 100 -12.48 15.56 -6.70
C GLY A 100 -12.96 14.35 -7.50
N TYR A 101 -12.48 13.17 -7.11
CA TYR A 101 -12.76 11.89 -7.77
C TYR A 101 -13.47 10.87 -6.85
N ALA A 102 -13.63 11.16 -5.56
CA ALA A 102 -14.26 10.26 -4.61
C ALA A 102 -15.73 9.97 -4.98
N ASN A 103 -16.12 8.71 -4.87
CA ASN A 103 -17.49 8.26 -5.11
C ASN A 103 -18.31 8.33 -3.82
N GLU A 104 -19.63 8.41 -3.96
CA GLU A 104 -20.58 8.78 -2.91
C GLU A 104 -20.74 7.73 -1.78
N ASP A 105 -20.36 6.47 -2.02
CA ASP A 105 -20.69 5.37 -1.09
C ASP A 105 -19.93 5.42 0.26
N ALA A 106 -18.75 6.05 0.33
CA ALA A 106 -17.91 6.05 1.54
C ALA A 106 -17.12 7.35 1.81
N GLY A 107 -17.34 8.41 1.02
CA GLY A 107 -16.61 9.67 1.16
C GLY A 107 -15.18 9.67 0.60
N PHE A 108 -14.69 8.54 0.05
CA PHE A 108 -13.40 8.44 -0.64
C PHE A 108 -13.45 7.41 -1.79
N SER A 109 -12.54 7.50 -2.77
CA SER A 109 -12.48 6.53 -3.87
C SER A 109 -11.73 5.25 -3.49
N ASN A 110 -12.26 4.07 -3.80
CA ASN A 110 -11.56 2.79 -3.55
C ASN A 110 -10.18 2.72 -4.24
N VAL A 111 -10.01 3.42 -5.37
CA VAL A 111 -8.73 3.45 -6.08
C VAL A 111 -7.60 4.08 -5.25
N CYS A 112 -7.92 4.88 -4.23
CA CYS A 112 -6.95 5.40 -3.26
C CYS A 112 -6.08 4.29 -2.66
N HIS A 113 -6.69 3.15 -2.31
CA HIS A 113 -5.97 2.03 -1.71
C HIS A 113 -5.01 1.36 -2.71
N ALA A 114 -5.40 1.22 -3.97
CA ALA A 114 -4.51 0.72 -5.02
C ALA A 114 -3.30 1.65 -5.21
N VAL A 115 -3.53 2.97 -5.21
CA VAL A 115 -2.46 3.96 -5.32
C VAL A 115 -1.51 3.90 -4.11
N VAL A 116 -2.06 3.80 -2.89
CA VAL A 116 -1.27 3.63 -1.66
C VAL A 116 -0.41 2.37 -1.75
N GLU A 117 -0.98 1.24 -2.16
CA GLU A 117 -0.24 -0.02 -2.31
C GLU A 117 0.91 0.11 -3.31
N ILE A 118 0.65 0.71 -4.47
CA ILE A 118 1.66 0.92 -5.52
C ILE A 118 2.80 1.79 -5.00
N PHE A 119 2.49 2.94 -4.40
CA PHE A 119 3.52 3.86 -3.88
C PHE A 119 4.26 3.26 -2.69
N ALA A 120 3.57 2.59 -1.75
CA ALA A 120 4.19 1.93 -0.62
C ALA A 120 5.15 0.80 -1.06
N SER A 121 4.84 0.11 -2.17
CA SER A 121 5.72 -0.93 -2.73
C SER A 121 7.06 -0.39 -3.26
N ALA A 122 7.14 0.91 -3.56
CA ALA A 122 8.38 1.59 -3.97
C ALA A 122 9.04 2.35 -2.82
N CYS A 123 8.27 3.12 -2.06
CA CYS A 123 8.74 3.92 -0.94
C CYS A 123 7.67 3.94 0.17
N GLY A 124 7.92 3.22 1.27
CA GLY A 124 6.99 3.09 2.39
C GLY A 124 6.56 4.44 2.98
N SER A 125 7.50 5.39 3.15
CA SER A 125 7.20 6.74 3.63
C SER A 125 6.25 7.49 2.69
N THR A 126 6.43 7.36 1.38
CA THR A 126 5.54 7.99 0.38
C THR A 126 4.14 7.40 0.46
N GLY A 127 4.04 6.07 0.59
CA GLY A 127 2.76 5.37 0.79
C GLY A 127 2.03 5.81 2.05
N TRP A 128 2.74 5.96 3.17
CA TRP A 128 2.16 6.44 4.43
C TRP A 128 1.64 7.87 4.33
N ILE A 129 2.40 8.76 3.69
CA ILE A 129 2.02 10.17 3.53
C ILE A 129 0.73 10.31 2.73
N ILE A 130 0.62 9.64 1.58
CA ILE A 130 -0.59 9.74 0.76
C ILE A 130 -1.79 9.05 1.42
N GLN A 131 -1.57 7.97 2.17
CA GLN A 131 -2.61 7.32 2.97
C GLN A 131 -3.20 8.31 3.99
N ASN A 132 -2.35 9.07 4.70
CA ASN A 132 -2.79 10.10 5.64
C ASN A 132 -3.60 11.20 4.92
N GLN A 133 -3.16 11.62 3.73
CA GLN A 133 -3.92 12.57 2.93
C GLN A 133 -5.36 12.08 2.66
N TYR A 134 -5.54 10.80 2.33
CA TYR A 134 -6.84 10.26 2.00
C TYR A 134 -7.76 10.03 3.20
N HIS A 135 -7.22 9.80 4.39
CA HIS A 135 -8.02 9.35 5.55
C HIS A 135 -8.10 10.38 6.68
N CYS A 136 -7.20 11.36 6.74
CA CYS A 136 -7.14 12.34 7.82
C CYS A 136 -7.61 13.75 7.39
N PHE A 137 -7.87 13.98 6.11
CA PHE A 137 -8.56 15.19 5.63
C PHE A 137 -10.03 14.85 5.36
N GLY A 138 -10.81 14.83 6.45
CA GLY A 138 -12.27 14.86 6.45
C GLY A 138 -12.76 16.09 7.20
#